data_AF-A0A401MSX2-F1
#
_entry.id   AF-A0A401MSX2-F1
#
_cell.length_a   1.000
_cell.length_b   1.000
_cell.length_c   1.000
_cell.angle_alpha   90.00
_cell.angle_beta   90.00
_cell.angle_gamma   90.00
#
_symmetry.space_group_name_H-M   'P 1'
#
loop_
_entity.id
_entity.type
_entity.pdbx_description
1 polymer ?
#
loop_
_entity_poly.entity_id
_entity_poly.type
_entity_poly.pdbx_seq_one_letter_code
_entity_poly.pdbx_strand_id
1 'polypeptide(L)'
;MVEVEAGGRRLRGERPAAVRLRVPRVVGDRAGRPGQAGGDQRTARRLPRRPEAPEGADRPLRSPRLRHPAHGGGGRPAVSDETVVIDTSNYYPGMLSEPIEAVDNGQVESVYTAELLGRPVVKAWNAALAETQRTKGVPAGTPGRLAIPVAGDFEEARKVAMSLVDDTGFDAYDAGTLADSWRQQPNSPAYCTELTLDELPAALAAADRVKDAAIRDSVPERLATLPATATLEDVVEMNRAAHR
;
A
#
# COMPACT_ATOMS: atom_id res chain seq x y z
N MET A 1 5.00 6.59 -3.86
CA MET A 1 4.14 7.79 -3.92
C MET A 1 4.24 8.35 -5.33
N VAL A 2 3.12 8.34 -6.04
CA VAL A 2 2.99 8.93 -7.37
C VAL A 2 2.16 10.20 -7.22
N GLU A 3 2.66 11.32 -7.72
CA GLU A 3 1.97 12.60 -7.76
C GLU A 3 1.35 12.78 -9.15
N VAL A 4 0.05 13.04 -9.22
CA VAL A 4 -0.66 13.30 -10.47
C VAL A 4 -1.32 14.67 -10.38
N GLU A 5 -0.85 15.60 -11.21
CA GLU A 5 -1.50 16.91 -11.36
C GLU A 5 -2.68 16.79 -12.33
N ALA A 6 -3.90 16.98 -11.82
CA ALA A 6 -5.10 17.01 -12.65
C ALA A 6 -5.25 18.42 -13.27
N GLY A 7 -4.63 18.65 -14.43
CA GLY A 7 -4.78 19.90 -15.18
C GLY A 7 -6.19 20.06 -15.77
N GLY A 8 -6.96 21.04 -15.29
CA GLY A 8 -8.30 21.34 -15.77
C GLY A 8 -8.36 22.18 -17.04
N ARG A 9 -8.83 21.58 -18.15
CA ARG A 9 -9.92 22.03 -19.05
C ARG A 9 -9.89 21.18 -20.32
N ARG A 10 -10.98 20.44 -20.58
CA ARG A 10 -11.17 19.71 -21.85
C ARG A 10 -11.35 20.70 -22.99
N LEU A 11 -10.38 20.76 -23.90
CA LEU A 11 -10.59 21.17 -25.28
C LEU A 11 -10.56 19.91 -26.15
N ARG A 12 -11.52 19.78 -27.07
CA ARG A 12 -11.65 18.62 -27.96
C ARG A 12 -10.35 18.44 -28.76
N GLY A 13 -9.68 17.30 -28.61
CA GLY A 13 -8.65 16.83 -29.56
C GLY A 13 -7.24 16.61 -29.01
N GLU A 14 -6.96 16.91 -27.74
CA GLU A 14 -5.60 16.72 -27.19
C GLU A 14 -5.50 15.46 -26.31
N ARG A 15 -4.41 14.70 -26.51
CA ARG A 15 -4.06 13.54 -25.67
C ARG A 15 -3.84 14.00 -24.23
N PRO A 16 -4.22 13.22 -23.20
CA PRO A 16 -4.01 13.60 -21.82
C PRO A 16 -2.53 13.88 -21.54
N ALA A 17 -2.29 14.89 -20.69
CA ALA A 17 -0.95 15.30 -20.27
C ALA A 17 -0.14 14.10 -19.76
N ALA A 18 1.13 14.05 -20.13
CA ALA A 18 2.04 12.96 -19.77
C ALA A 18 2.10 12.78 -18.24
N VAL A 19 1.56 11.65 -17.76
CA VAL A 19 1.69 11.23 -16.37
C VAL A 19 3.14 10.86 -16.11
N ARG A 20 3.87 11.67 -15.32
CA ARG A 20 5.24 11.35 -14.91
C ARG A 20 5.21 10.43 -13.70
N LEU A 21 5.24 9.13 -13.95
CA LEU A 21 5.45 8.11 -12.94
C LEU A 21 6.87 8.24 -12.34
N ARG A 22 7.01 8.75 -11.12
CA ARG A 22 8.27 8.65 -10.36
C ARG A 22 8.20 7.42 -9.45
N VAL A 23 8.70 6.28 -9.94
CA VAL A 23 8.91 5.09 -9.11
C VAL A 23 10.19 5.30 -8.29
N PRO A 24 10.15 5.30 -6.95
CA PRO A 24 11.38 5.32 -6.15
C PRO A 24 12.16 4.03 -6.39
N ARG A 25 13.48 4.15 -6.61
CA ARG A 25 14.39 3.00 -6.67
C ARG A 25 14.35 2.28 -5.33
N VAL A 26 14.16 0.96 -5.37
CA VAL A 26 14.48 0.07 -4.24
C VAL A 26 15.98 0.21 -3.98
N VAL A 27 16.35 0.78 -2.84
CA VAL A 27 17.74 0.79 -2.36
C VAL A 27 17.91 -0.44 -1.49
N GLY A 28 18.70 -1.40 -1.94
CA GLY A 28 19.01 -2.57 -1.12
C GLY A 28 19.74 -3.68 -1.86
N ASP A 29 20.82 -3.36 -2.57
CA ASP A 29 21.70 -4.39 -3.11
C ASP A 29 23.17 -3.99 -2.97
N ARG A 30 23.70 -4.14 -1.75
CA ARG A 30 25.12 -4.32 -1.47
C ARG A 30 25.30 -5.13 -0.18
N ALA A 31 25.45 -6.44 -0.35
CA ALA A 31 26.00 -7.31 0.67
C ALA A 31 27.45 -6.89 1.00
N GLY A 32 27.67 -6.37 2.21
CA GLY A 32 28.98 -6.16 2.82
C GLY A 32 29.16 -7.14 3.98
N ARG A 33 30.24 -7.93 3.95
CA ARG A 33 30.59 -8.96 4.95
C ARG A 33 30.79 -8.38 6.36
N PRO A 34 30.45 -9.10 7.45
CA PRO A 34 30.73 -8.64 8.81
C PRO A 34 32.16 -8.98 9.26
N GLY A 35 32.84 -7.98 9.84
CA GLY A 35 34.07 -8.13 10.62
C GLY A 35 33.76 -8.21 12.12
N GLN A 36 34.59 -8.97 12.84
CA GLN A 36 34.47 -9.31 14.27
C GLN A 36 34.77 -8.13 15.22
N ALA A 37 33.98 -8.04 16.30
CA ALA A 37 34.33 -7.65 17.68
C ALA A 37 33.06 -7.91 18.53
N GLY A 38 32.99 -8.56 19.69
CA GLY A 38 33.92 -8.64 20.81
C GLY A 38 33.39 -7.75 21.95
N GLY A 39 32.77 -8.31 23.01
CA GLY A 39 32.56 -7.59 24.28
C GLY A 39 31.22 -7.76 25.02
N ASP A 40 31.13 -8.82 25.81
CA ASP A 40 30.70 -8.95 27.23
C ASP A 40 29.51 -8.17 27.88
N GLN A 41 28.67 -8.99 28.54
CA GLN A 41 27.85 -8.91 29.78
C GLN A 41 26.69 -7.91 30.01
N ARG A 42 25.54 -8.56 30.29
CA ARG A 42 24.57 -8.39 31.40
C ARG A 42 24.02 -6.98 31.67
N THR A 43 22.68 -6.87 31.59
CA THR A 43 21.84 -6.74 32.80
C THR A 43 20.37 -6.95 32.45
N ALA A 44 19.70 -7.83 33.21
CA ALA A 44 18.26 -8.01 33.19
C ALA A 44 17.58 -6.86 33.96
N ARG A 45 16.52 -6.28 33.40
CA ARG A 45 15.53 -5.50 34.17
C ARG A 45 14.11 -5.79 33.71
N ARG A 46 13.27 -5.97 34.73
CA ARG A 46 11.86 -6.40 34.76
C ARG A 46 10.92 -5.52 33.93
N LEU A 47 9.94 -6.18 33.29
CA LEU A 47 8.69 -5.62 32.77
C LEU A 47 7.75 -5.18 33.92
N PRO A 48 7.01 -4.07 33.76
CA PRO A 48 5.71 -3.88 34.40
C PRO A 48 4.54 -4.22 33.46
N ARG A 49 3.40 -4.49 34.10
CA ARG A 49 2.17 -5.15 33.59
C ARG A 49 1.33 -4.29 32.63
N ARG A 50 0.55 -4.98 31.78
CA ARG A 50 -0.57 -4.44 30.97
C ARG A 50 -1.66 -3.77 31.83
N PRO A 51 -2.35 -2.75 31.32
CA PRO A 51 -3.74 -2.47 31.66
C PRO A 51 -4.70 -3.06 30.61
N GLU A 52 -5.86 -3.53 31.09
CA GLU A 52 -7.00 -4.00 30.29
C GLU A 52 -7.86 -2.84 29.74
N ALA A 53 -8.71 -3.18 28.78
CA ALA A 53 -9.42 -2.34 27.79
C ALA A 53 -10.54 -1.43 28.32
N PRO A 54 -11.20 -0.67 27.40
CA PRO A 54 -12.65 -0.79 27.35
C PRO A 54 -13.22 -1.02 25.94
N GLU A 55 -14.29 -1.82 25.92
CA GLU A 55 -15.23 -2.01 24.82
C GLU A 55 -16.07 -0.74 24.56
N GLY A 56 -16.50 -0.59 23.30
CA GLY A 56 -17.77 0.05 22.95
C GLY A 56 -17.69 1.50 22.47
N ALA A 57 -17.83 1.71 21.15
CA ALA A 57 -18.91 2.49 20.55
C ALA A 57 -18.64 2.72 19.05
N ASP A 58 -19.36 1.99 18.19
CA ASP A 58 -19.57 2.37 16.80
C ASP A 58 -20.34 3.69 16.73
N ARG A 59 -19.67 4.75 16.31
CA ARG A 59 -20.31 5.95 15.77
C ARG A 59 -19.53 6.42 14.55
N PRO A 60 -20.17 6.55 13.38
CA PRO A 60 -19.50 7.11 12.22
C PRO A 60 -19.18 8.58 12.48
N LEU A 61 -17.88 8.90 12.56
CA LEU A 61 -17.40 10.27 12.55
C LEU A 61 -17.83 10.95 11.24
N ARG A 62 -18.82 11.84 11.33
CA ARG A 62 -19.05 12.85 10.30
C ARG A 62 -17.83 13.78 10.29
N SER A 63 -17.02 13.67 9.24
CA SER A 63 -15.90 14.58 9.02
C SER A 63 -16.40 16.03 8.90
N PRO A 64 -15.95 16.97 9.76
CA PRO A 64 -16.14 18.38 9.48
C PRO A 64 -15.30 18.73 8.25
N ARG A 65 -15.80 19.63 7.40
CA ARG A 65 -14.99 20.28 6.36
C ARG A 65 -13.86 21.06 7.07
N LEU A 66 -12.71 20.42 7.25
CA LEU A 66 -11.53 21.06 7.80
C LEU A 66 -10.92 21.94 6.70
N ARG A 67 -10.92 23.25 6.93
CA ARG A 67 -9.99 24.17 6.27
C ARG A 67 -8.57 23.76 6.69
N HIS A 68 -7.69 23.54 5.71
CA HIS A 68 -6.30 23.16 5.93
C HIS A 68 -5.53 24.21 6.75
N PRO A 69 -4.77 23.82 7.79
CA PRO A 69 -3.70 24.66 8.31
C PRO A 69 -2.53 24.69 7.31
N ALA A 70 -1.91 25.86 7.19
CA ALA A 70 -0.75 26.08 6.34
C ALA A 70 0.42 25.16 6.71
N HIS A 71 1.13 24.69 5.68
CA HIS A 71 2.23 23.74 5.76
C HIS A 71 3.39 24.28 6.60
N GLY A 72 3.87 23.47 7.55
CA GLY A 72 5.08 23.72 8.32
C GLY A 72 6.12 22.62 8.09
N GLY A 73 7.30 23.01 7.60
CA GLY A 73 8.56 22.27 7.77
C GLY A 73 9.04 21.41 6.60
N GLY A 74 9.98 21.94 5.82
CA GLY A 74 10.96 21.11 5.09
C GLY A 74 10.81 21.04 3.56
N GLY A 75 11.31 22.05 2.86
CA GLY A 75 12.08 21.97 1.60
C GLY A 75 11.56 21.17 0.38
N ARG A 76 10.37 20.58 0.39
CA ARG A 76 9.77 20.00 -0.82
C ARG A 76 9.01 21.11 -1.56
N PRO A 77 9.12 21.20 -2.90
CA PRO A 77 8.26 22.09 -3.66
C PRO A 77 6.80 21.73 -3.34
N ALA A 78 6.02 22.73 -2.97
CA ALA A 78 4.60 22.54 -2.68
C ALA A 78 3.90 22.09 -3.96
N VAL A 79 3.24 20.94 -3.91
CA VAL A 79 2.29 20.51 -4.94
C VAL A 79 0.95 21.19 -4.69
N SER A 80 0.14 21.37 -5.74
CA SER A 80 -1.19 21.97 -5.60
C SER A 80 -2.09 21.17 -4.64
N ASP A 81 -3.02 21.84 -3.97
CA ASP A 81 -4.07 21.19 -3.18
C ASP A 81 -4.98 20.31 -4.05
N GLU A 82 -5.05 20.59 -5.35
CA GLU A 82 -5.79 19.81 -6.35
C GLU A 82 -5.06 18.53 -6.78
N THR A 83 -3.77 18.37 -6.42
CA THR A 83 -2.97 17.21 -6.81
C THR A 83 -3.48 15.95 -6.13
N VAL A 84 -3.82 14.93 -6.93
CA VAL A 84 -4.14 13.61 -6.40
C VAL A 84 -2.83 12.91 -6.04
N VAL A 85 -2.70 12.51 -4.77
CA VAL A 85 -1.55 11.73 -4.28
C VAL A 85 -1.97 10.29 -4.13
N ILE A 86 -1.23 9.42 -4.82
CA ILE A 86 -1.47 7.98 -4.82
C ILE A 86 -0.39 7.29 -3.98
N ASP A 87 -0.83 6.64 -2.92
CA ASP A 87 -0.01 5.85 -2.03
C ASP A 87 0.14 4.39 -2.53
N THR A 88 1.34 4.11 -3.02
CA THR A 88 1.77 2.81 -3.52
C THR A 88 2.66 2.07 -2.50
N SER A 89 2.81 2.59 -1.28
CA SER A 89 3.72 2.04 -0.27
C SER A 89 3.18 0.77 0.37
N ASN A 90 4.05 0.07 1.09
CA ASN A 90 3.76 -1.14 1.83
C ASN A 90 4.68 -1.15 3.05
N TYR A 91 4.17 -1.46 4.24
CA TYR A 91 4.98 -1.52 5.46
C TYR A 91 5.27 -2.96 5.89
N TYR A 92 6.56 -3.22 6.14
CA TYR A 92 7.05 -4.50 6.67
C TYR A 92 7.89 -4.21 7.92
N PRO A 93 7.46 -4.65 9.11
CA PRO A 93 8.26 -4.51 10.32
C PRO A 93 9.65 -5.10 10.15
N GLY A 94 10.66 -4.41 10.71
CA GLY A 94 12.06 -4.85 10.64
C GLY A 94 12.78 -4.58 9.31
N MET A 95 12.10 -4.09 8.26
CA MET A 95 12.77 -3.65 7.02
C MET A 95 13.22 -2.19 7.05
N LEU A 96 12.61 -1.36 7.90
CA LEU A 96 13.04 0.02 8.15
C LEU A 96 14.04 0.07 9.31
N SER A 97 14.88 1.10 9.32
CA SER A 97 15.78 1.37 10.45
C SER A 97 15.03 1.73 11.73
N GLU A 98 13.86 2.37 11.59
CA GLU A 98 12.97 2.72 12.70
C GLU A 98 11.56 2.18 12.42
N PRO A 99 10.89 1.59 13.44
CA PRO A 99 9.51 1.12 13.30
C PRO A 99 8.53 2.29 13.18
N ILE A 100 7.35 2.01 12.63
CA ILE A 100 6.24 2.98 12.60
C ILE A 100 5.25 2.54 13.67
N GLU A 101 5.46 2.99 14.91
CA GLU A 101 4.70 2.52 16.09
C GLU A 101 3.18 2.60 15.90
N ALA A 102 2.69 3.64 15.22
CA ALA A 102 1.26 3.80 14.94
C ALA A 102 0.71 2.64 14.09
N VAL A 103 1.45 2.25 13.03
CA VAL A 103 1.08 1.16 12.13
C VAL A 103 1.26 -0.19 12.84
N ASP A 104 2.34 -0.35 13.61
CA ASP A 104 2.56 -1.55 14.43
C ASP A 104 1.42 -1.77 15.46
N ASN A 105 0.85 -0.68 15.97
CA ASN A 105 -0.31 -0.69 16.87
C ASN A 105 -1.67 -0.78 16.14
N GLY A 106 -1.68 -1.05 14.83
CA GLY A 106 -2.88 -1.38 14.06
C GLY A 106 -3.48 -0.23 13.25
N GLN A 107 -2.84 0.95 13.22
CA GLN A 107 -3.25 2.02 12.32
C GLN A 107 -3.04 1.60 10.85
N VAL A 108 -3.98 1.96 9.99
CA VAL A 108 -3.92 1.68 8.55
C VAL A 108 -2.78 2.50 7.91
N GLU A 109 -1.90 1.84 7.15
CA GLU A 109 -0.69 2.43 6.56
C GLU A 109 -0.95 3.74 5.80
N SER A 110 -2.00 3.78 4.97
CA SER A 110 -2.28 4.98 4.17
C SER A 110 -3.01 6.06 4.96
N VAL A 111 -3.67 5.72 6.07
CA VAL A 111 -4.17 6.73 7.02
C VAL A 111 -2.99 7.41 7.69
N TYR A 112 -1.99 6.64 8.16
CA TYR A 112 -0.73 7.19 8.65
C TYR A 112 -0.02 8.06 7.61
N THR A 113 0.02 7.61 6.35
CA THR A 113 0.61 8.38 5.25
C THR A 113 -0.13 9.70 5.01
N ALA A 114 -1.46 9.70 5.05
CA ALA A 114 -2.26 10.92 4.91
C ALA A 114 -1.98 11.92 6.04
N GLU A 115 -1.88 11.44 7.29
CA GLU A 115 -1.55 12.25 8.46
C GLU A 115 -0.14 12.84 8.37
N LEU A 116 0.84 12.01 8.00
CA LEU A 116 2.23 12.44 7.82
C LEU A 116 2.38 13.54 6.77
N LEU A 117 1.59 13.47 5.69
CA LEU A 117 1.60 14.46 4.61
C LEU A 117 0.68 15.66 4.89
N GLY A 118 -0.20 15.57 5.89
CA GLY A 118 -1.23 16.57 6.15
C GLY A 118 -2.22 16.77 5.00
N ARG A 119 -2.42 15.77 4.14
CA ARG A 119 -3.28 15.86 2.95
C ARG A 119 -3.93 14.53 2.56
N PRO A 120 -5.04 14.56 1.80
CA PRO A 120 -5.67 13.33 1.31
C PRO A 120 -4.77 12.50 0.40
N VAL A 121 -4.92 11.17 0.50
CA VAL A 121 -4.26 10.20 -0.38
C VAL A 121 -5.25 9.13 -0.84
N VAL A 122 -4.92 8.45 -1.94
CA VAL A 122 -5.62 7.26 -2.45
C VAL A 122 -4.65 6.08 -2.49
N LYS A 123 -5.02 4.93 -1.93
CA LYS A 123 -4.25 3.69 -2.04
C LYS A 123 -4.55 3.01 -3.36
N ALA A 124 -3.51 2.68 -4.14
CA ALA A 124 -3.61 1.83 -5.33
C ALA A 124 -2.24 1.22 -5.70
N TRP A 125 -2.23 0.25 -6.61
CA TRP A 125 -1.08 -0.54 -7.14
C TRP A 125 -0.27 -1.34 -6.12
N ASN A 126 -0.45 -1.13 -4.83
CA ASN A 126 0.36 -1.77 -3.80
C ASN A 126 0.16 -3.28 -3.75
N ALA A 127 -1.03 -3.75 -4.13
CA ALA A 127 -1.42 -5.16 -4.21
C ALA A 127 -0.94 -5.86 -5.50
N ALA A 128 -0.10 -5.23 -6.33
CA ALA A 128 0.52 -5.86 -7.48
C ALA A 128 2.04 -5.83 -7.37
N LEU A 129 2.69 -6.96 -7.69
CA LEU A 129 4.15 -7.01 -7.73
C LEU A 129 4.69 -6.04 -8.79
N ALA A 130 5.89 -5.50 -8.57
CA ALA A 130 6.51 -4.59 -9.53
C ALA A 130 6.64 -5.22 -10.93
N GLU A 131 6.96 -6.51 -10.99
CA GLU A 131 7.06 -7.26 -12.23
C GLU A 131 5.69 -7.49 -12.90
N THR A 132 4.63 -7.74 -12.14
CA THR A 132 3.24 -7.77 -12.63
C THR A 132 2.89 -6.43 -13.28
N GLN A 133 3.13 -5.32 -12.58
CA GLN A 133 2.86 -3.97 -13.09
C GLN A 133 3.63 -3.67 -14.38
N ARG A 134 4.85 -4.18 -14.50
CA ARG A 134 5.72 -3.99 -15.66
C ARG A 134 5.29 -4.81 -16.88
N THR A 135 4.72 -6.00 -16.69
CA THR A 135 4.59 -7.00 -17.76
C THR A 135 3.17 -7.46 -18.08
N LYS A 136 2.21 -7.27 -17.16
CA LYS A 136 0.87 -7.87 -17.27
C LYS A 136 -0.24 -6.88 -17.67
N GLY A 137 0.10 -5.61 -17.88
CA GLY A 137 -0.87 -4.63 -18.35
C GLY A 137 -1.40 -4.98 -19.74
N VAL A 138 -2.72 -5.01 -19.89
CA VAL A 138 -3.43 -5.31 -21.15
C VAL A 138 -4.58 -4.33 -21.40
N PRO A 139 -5.01 -4.13 -22.66
CA PRO A 139 -6.11 -3.21 -22.97
C PRO A 139 -7.41 -3.52 -22.21
N ALA A 140 -8.22 -2.48 -22.00
CA ALA A 140 -9.54 -2.64 -21.39
C ALA A 140 -10.42 -3.62 -22.18
N GLY A 141 -11.17 -4.45 -21.45
CA GLY A 141 -12.03 -5.49 -22.01
C GLY A 141 -11.31 -6.79 -22.40
N THR A 142 -9.99 -6.90 -22.22
CA THR A 142 -9.29 -8.19 -22.36
C THR A 142 -9.81 -9.18 -21.30
N PRO A 143 -10.28 -10.38 -21.69
CA PRO A 143 -10.70 -11.39 -20.74
C PRO A 143 -9.59 -11.77 -19.75
N GLY A 144 -9.92 -11.89 -18.46
CA GLY A 144 -8.96 -12.24 -17.41
C GLY A 144 -7.97 -11.12 -17.06
N ARG A 145 -8.30 -9.87 -17.40
CA ARG A 145 -7.49 -8.70 -16.99
C ARG A 145 -7.42 -8.62 -15.47
N LEU A 146 -6.22 -8.35 -14.98
CA LEU A 146 -5.94 -8.29 -13.55
C LEU A 146 -6.52 -7.00 -12.97
N ALA A 147 -7.07 -7.10 -11.77
CA ALA A 147 -7.69 -6.00 -11.06
C ALA A 147 -6.77 -5.41 -9.98
N ILE A 148 -6.84 -4.10 -9.81
CA ILE A 148 -6.15 -3.34 -8.77
C ILE A 148 -7.19 -2.69 -7.86
N PRO A 149 -7.17 -3.00 -6.55
CA PRO A 149 -8.02 -2.31 -5.59
C PRO A 149 -7.60 -0.84 -5.42
N VAL A 150 -8.59 0.05 -5.31
CA VAL A 150 -8.42 1.50 -5.15
C VAL A 150 -9.26 1.95 -3.97
N ALA A 151 -8.62 2.57 -2.96
CA ALA A 151 -9.29 2.99 -1.73
C ALA A 151 -8.90 4.41 -1.34
N GLY A 152 -9.86 5.23 -0.90
CA GLY A 152 -9.64 6.63 -0.54
C GLY A 152 -10.93 7.32 -0.13
N ASP A 153 -10.87 8.47 0.54
CA ASP A 153 -12.09 9.08 1.11
C ASP A 153 -12.81 10.05 0.15
N PHE A 154 -12.10 10.54 -0.87
CA PHE A 154 -12.63 11.52 -1.82
C PHE A 154 -12.95 10.87 -3.15
N GLU A 155 -14.22 10.89 -3.54
CA GLU A 155 -14.74 10.23 -4.74
C GLU A 155 -14.00 10.69 -6.02
N GLU A 156 -13.77 12.00 -6.19
CA GLU A 156 -13.07 12.52 -7.37
C GLU A 156 -11.60 12.06 -7.44
N ALA A 157 -10.91 12.00 -6.30
CA ALA A 157 -9.54 11.49 -6.24
C ALA A 157 -9.49 9.97 -6.54
N ARG A 158 -10.47 9.19 -6.03
CA ARG A 158 -10.59 7.77 -6.37
C ARG A 158 -10.86 7.58 -7.87
N LYS A 159 -11.76 8.34 -8.48
CA LYS A 159 -12.04 8.29 -9.92
C LYS A 159 -10.80 8.54 -10.77
N VAL A 160 -9.98 9.54 -10.40
CA VAL A 160 -8.70 9.81 -11.07
C VAL A 160 -7.76 8.61 -10.96
N ALA A 161 -7.62 8.03 -9.76
CA ALA A 161 -6.77 6.86 -9.56
C ALA A 161 -7.29 5.63 -10.33
N MET A 162 -8.60 5.37 -10.33
CA MET A 162 -9.23 4.28 -11.08
C MET A 162 -9.05 4.44 -12.60
N SER A 163 -9.20 5.65 -13.13
CA SER A 163 -8.92 5.93 -14.54
C SER A 163 -7.46 5.65 -14.88
N LEU A 164 -6.53 6.04 -14.00
CA LEU A 164 -5.11 5.78 -14.23
C LEU A 164 -4.78 4.28 -14.13
N VAL A 165 -5.41 3.53 -13.23
CA VAL A 165 -5.31 2.06 -13.18
C VAL A 165 -5.74 1.46 -14.53
N ASP A 166 -6.89 1.88 -15.06
CA ASP A 166 -7.38 1.46 -16.37
C ASP A 166 -6.41 1.81 -17.51
N ASP A 167 -5.95 3.07 -17.56
CA ASP A 167 -4.99 3.54 -18.56
C ASP A 167 -3.65 2.77 -18.50
N THR A 168 -3.28 2.24 -17.33
CA THR A 168 -2.06 1.43 -17.14
C THR A 168 -2.24 -0.05 -17.45
N GLY A 169 -3.42 -0.47 -17.92
CA GLY A 169 -3.66 -1.82 -18.41
C GLY A 169 -4.23 -2.79 -17.38
N PHE A 170 -4.83 -2.30 -16.30
CA PHE A 170 -5.45 -3.11 -15.25
C PHE A 170 -6.89 -2.69 -15.00
N ASP A 171 -7.74 -3.59 -14.55
CA ASP A 171 -9.09 -3.22 -14.12
C ASP A 171 -9.03 -2.52 -12.76
N ALA A 172 -9.77 -1.42 -12.60
CA ALA A 172 -9.87 -0.73 -11.32
C ALA A 172 -11.07 -1.23 -10.51
N TYR A 173 -10.86 -1.53 -9.25
CA TYR A 173 -11.93 -1.89 -8.32
C TYR A 173 -12.05 -0.87 -7.19
N ASP A 174 -13.23 -0.28 -6.97
CA ASP A 174 -13.47 0.61 -5.82
C ASP A 174 -13.52 -0.24 -4.54
N ALA A 175 -12.44 -0.20 -3.77
CA ALA A 175 -12.28 -0.91 -2.51
C ALA A 175 -12.73 -0.09 -1.29
N GLY A 176 -13.37 1.07 -1.50
CA GLY A 176 -14.01 1.86 -0.45
C GLY A 176 -13.14 2.98 0.12
N THR A 177 -13.28 3.20 1.42
CA THR A 177 -12.64 4.33 2.12
C THR A 177 -11.15 4.11 2.32
N LEU A 178 -10.40 5.17 2.64
CA LEU A 178 -8.98 5.01 2.97
C LEU A 178 -8.78 4.08 4.17
N ALA A 179 -9.72 4.13 5.13
CA ALA A 179 -9.74 3.25 6.28
C ALA A 179 -9.96 1.77 5.91
N ASP A 180 -10.60 1.45 4.77
CA ASP A 180 -10.80 0.07 4.28
C ASP A 180 -9.56 -0.50 3.59
N SER A 181 -8.55 0.33 3.29
CA SER A 181 -7.33 -0.09 2.58
C SER A 181 -6.47 -1.12 3.32
N TRP A 182 -6.75 -1.42 4.58
CA TRP A 182 -6.12 -2.54 5.28
C TRP A 182 -6.38 -3.89 4.63
N ARG A 183 -7.50 -4.04 3.90
CA ARG A 183 -7.85 -5.29 3.20
C ARG A 183 -6.95 -5.60 2.00
N GLN A 184 -6.14 -4.63 1.58
CA GLN A 184 -5.17 -4.73 0.50
C GLN A 184 -3.72 -4.48 0.99
N GLN A 185 -3.49 -4.43 2.30
CA GLN A 185 -2.14 -4.29 2.86
C GLN A 185 -1.30 -5.56 2.65
N PRO A 186 0.03 -5.48 2.83
CA PRO A 186 0.93 -6.62 2.73
C PRO A 186 0.39 -7.89 3.37
N ASN A 187 0.35 -8.95 2.56
CA ASN A 187 -0.01 -10.31 2.98
C ASN A 187 -1.48 -10.49 3.41
N SER A 188 -2.36 -9.59 2.98
CA SER A 188 -3.78 -9.87 2.88
C SER A 188 -4.08 -10.75 1.66
N PRO A 189 -5.25 -11.42 1.58
CA PRO A 189 -5.58 -12.30 0.45
C PRO A 189 -5.56 -11.62 -0.94
N ALA A 190 -5.80 -10.31 -0.98
CA ALA A 190 -5.77 -9.52 -2.22
C ALA A 190 -4.35 -9.07 -2.62
N TYR A 191 -3.37 -9.20 -1.72
CA TYR A 191 -2.04 -8.64 -1.91
C TYR A 191 -1.15 -9.54 -2.75
N CYS A 192 -0.77 -9.07 -3.93
CA CYS A 192 0.19 -9.72 -4.83
C CYS A 192 -0.23 -11.14 -5.25
N THR A 193 -1.53 -11.34 -5.46
CA THR A 193 -2.16 -12.62 -5.84
C THR A 193 -2.73 -12.63 -7.27
N GLU A 194 -2.50 -11.58 -8.07
CA GLU A 194 -2.93 -11.47 -9.48
C GLU A 194 -4.39 -11.91 -9.70
N LEU A 195 -5.32 -11.20 -9.06
CA LEU A 195 -6.75 -11.50 -9.11
C LEU A 195 -7.44 -10.70 -10.22
N THR A 196 -8.47 -11.28 -10.82
CA THR A 196 -9.38 -10.60 -11.75
C THR A 196 -10.46 -9.81 -11.00
N LEU A 197 -11.28 -9.03 -11.72
CA LEU A 197 -12.41 -8.30 -11.13
C LEU A 197 -13.43 -9.22 -10.43
N ASP A 198 -13.60 -10.46 -10.91
CA ASP A 198 -14.54 -11.40 -10.34
C ASP A 198 -14.03 -12.01 -9.02
N GLU A 199 -12.70 -12.08 -8.85
CA GLU A 199 -12.04 -12.73 -7.72
C GLU A 199 -11.69 -11.73 -6.60
N LEU A 200 -11.27 -10.53 -6.97
CA LEU A 200 -10.78 -9.51 -6.04
C LEU A 200 -11.77 -9.16 -4.89
N PRO A 201 -13.09 -9.01 -5.13
CA PRO A 201 -14.03 -8.68 -4.05
C PRO A 201 -14.05 -9.73 -2.93
N ALA A 202 -13.98 -11.01 -3.29
CA ALA A 202 -13.97 -12.10 -2.33
C ALA A 202 -12.67 -12.11 -1.50
N ALA A 203 -11.53 -11.83 -2.14
CA ALA A 203 -10.24 -11.73 -1.45
C ALA A 203 -10.19 -10.55 -0.47
N LEU A 204 -10.70 -9.37 -0.86
CA LEU A 204 -10.81 -8.22 0.04
C LEU A 204 -11.73 -8.50 1.23
N ALA A 205 -12.83 -9.23 1.01
CA ALA A 205 -13.75 -9.63 2.07
C ALA A 205 -13.14 -10.63 3.04
N ALA A 206 -12.26 -11.51 2.55
CA ALA A 206 -11.59 -12.55 3.34
C ALA A 206 -10.42 -12.04 4.21
N ALA A 207 -10.00 -10.78 4.05
CA ALA A 207 -8.93 -10.19 4.86
C ALA A 207 -9.23 -10.26 6.37
N ASP A 208 -8.21 -10.59 7.16
CA ASP A 208 -8.29 -10.84 8.59
C ASP A 208 -7.05 -10.23 9.27
N ARG A 209 -7.26 -9.21 10.10
CA ARG A 209 -6.18 -8.43 10.72
C ARG A 209 -5.21 -9.27 11.56
N VAL A 210 -5.66 -10.38 12.13
CA VAL A 210 -4.82 -11.24 12.97
C VAL A 210 -4.03 -12.20 12.09
N LYS A 211 -4.70 -12.86 11.14
CA LYS A 211 -4.05 -13.82 10.25
C LYS A 211 -3.08 -13.13 9.30
N ASP A 212 -3.48 -12.04 8.68
CA ASP A 212 -2.68 -11.33 7.68
C ASP A 212 -1.40 -10.75 8.32
N ALA A 213 -1.48 -10.26 9.56
CA ALA A 213 -0.30 -9.84 10.32
C ALA A 213 0.67 -11.00 10.59
N ALA A 214 0.16 -12.17 11.01
CA ALA A 214 0.99 -13.35 11.21
C ALA A 214 1.64 -13.83 9.90
N ILE A 215 0.90 -13.78 8.78
CA ILE A 215 1.43 -14.14 7.45
C ILE A 215 2.50 -13.13 7.01
N ARG A 216 2.30 -11.84 7.26
CA ARG A 216 3.30 -10.79 7.00
C ARG A 216 4.58 -11.05 7.78
N ASP A 217 4.48 -11.40 9.05
CA ASP A 217 5.65 -11.62 9.89
C ASP A 217 6.44 -12.88 9.48
N SER A 218 5.77 -13.84 8.80
CA SER A 218 6.41 -15.05 8.22
C SER A 218 7.05 -14.86 6.83
N VAL A 219 7.01 -13.65 6.27
CA VAL A 219 7.52 -13.38 4.91
C VAL A 219 8.99 -13.78 4.74
N PRO A 220 9.91 -13.48 5.67
CA PRO A 220 11.31 -13.89 5.52
C PRO A 220 11.48 -15.40 5.38
N GLU A 221 10.76 -16.18 6.18
CA GLU A 221 10.81 -17.66 6.12
C GLU A 221 10.22 -18.17 4.81
N ARG A 222 9.06 -17.64 4.38
CA ARG A 222 8.43 -18.05 3.11
C ARG A 222 9.32 -17.73 1.92
N LEU A 223 9.90 -16.52 1.86
CA LEU A 223 10.83 -16.14 0.80
C LEU A 223 12.09 -17.01 0.81
N ALA A 224 12.59 -17.43 1.97
CA ALA A 224 13.74 -18.33 2.07
C ALA A 224 13.47 -19.74 1.52
N THR A 225 12.20 -20.15 1.37
CA THR A 225 11.84 -21.41 0.71
C THR A 225 11.87 -21.35 -0.82
N LEU A 226 11.84 -20.15 -1.38
CA LEU A 226 11.88 -19.97 -2.83
C LEU A 226 13.30 -20.22 -3.37
N PRO A 227 13.46 -20.90 -4.52
CA PRO A 227 14.76 -21.04 -5.15
C PRO A 227 15.27 -19.67 -5.62
N ALA A 228 16.60 -19.53 -5.74
CA ALA A 228 17.19 -18.30 -6.29
C ALA A 228 16.74 -17.98 -7.73
N THR A 229 16.17 -18.96 -8.44
CA THR A 229 15.60 -18.84 -9.78
C THR A 229 14.08 -18.63 -9.78
N ALA A 230 13.49 -18.29 -8.63
CA ALA A 230 12.04 -18.10 -8.51
C ALA A 230 11.53 -17.07 -9.52
N THR A 231 10.44 -17.45 -10.17
CA THR A 231 9.75 -16.65 -11.16
C THR A 231 8.70 -15.76 -10.51
N LEU A 232 8.11 -14.85 -11.30
CA LEU A 232 6.93 -14.10 -10.87
C LEU A 232 5.81 -15.04 -10.40
N GLU A 233 5.55 -16.11 -11.14
CA GLU A 233 4.48 -17.06 -10.85
C GLU A 233 4.72 -17.78 -9.51
N ASP A 234 5.97 -18.13 -9.19
CA ASP A 234 6.33 -18.74 -7.90
C ASP A 234 6.00 -17.80 -6.72
N VAL A 235 6.28 -16.50 -6.86
CA VAL A 235 5.99 -15.50 -5.82
C VAL A 235 4.48 -15.28 -5.68
N VAL A 236 3.76 -15.22 -6.79
CA VAL A 236 2.29 -15.08 -6.79
C VAL A 236 1.65 -16.31 -6.13
N GLU A 237 2.12 -17.51 -6.46
CA GLU A 237 1.60 -18.75 -5.87
C GLU A 237 1.95 -18.86 -4.39
N MET A 238 3.16 -18.44 -3.97
CA MET A 238 3.53 -18.34 -2.55
C MET A 238 2.57 -17.43 -1.78
N ASN A 239 2.16 -16.29 -2.36
CA ASN A 239 1.18 -15.40 -1.74
C ASN A 239 -0.21 -16.03 -1.68
N ARG A 240 -0.67 -16.66 -2.77
CA ARG A 240 -1.97 -17.36 -2.82
C ARG A 240 -2.06 -18.50 -1.81
N ALA A 241 -0.99 -19.29 -1.70
CA ALA A 241 -0.94 -20.45 -0.82
C ALA A 241 -1.01 -20.09 0.68
N ALA A 242 -0.66 -18.87 1.06
CA ALA A 242 -0.73 -18.42 2.45
C ALA A 242 -2.17 -18.29 2.99
N HIS A 243 -3.18 -18.33 2.11
CA HIS A 243 -4.59 -18.13 2.45
C HIS A 243 -5.48 -19.32 2.09
N ARG A 244 -4.90 -20.48 1.77
CA ARG A 244 -5.61 -21.73 1.44
C ARG A 244 -5.72 -22.68 2.62
#